data_AF-E9I1H9-F1
#
_entry.id   AF-E9I1H9-F1
#
_cell.length_a   1.000
_cell.length_b   1.000
_cell.length_c   1.000
_cell.angle_alpha   90.00
_cell.angle_beta   90.00
_cell.angle_gamma   90.00
#
_symmetry.space_group_name_H-M   'P 1'
#
loop_
_entity.id
_entity.type
_entity.pdbx_description
1 polymer ?
#
loop_
_entity_poly.entity_id
_entity_poly.type
_entity_poly.pdbx_seq_one_letter_code
_entity_poly.pdbx_strand_id
1 'polypeptide(L)'
;MVQQLKASRSGTKGHMTRSIGLINGYANKVMNQQEANSLEVIEGKLKGLYETYVIASRDILEKLRASKATQEELDEEQTITLQTQDEILGARAIIKQKKQEWLDDERDRRLLTLFQATNQASNLAGNQAANQATSQAQMAQLIAQIVAAIPAPPAPVINVTAAPAPASAVQSIRLPQRQI
;
A
#
# COMPACT_ATOMS: atom_id res chain seq x y z
N MET A 1 1.23 -55.16 -0.02
CA MET A 1 1.01 -53.91 0.75
C MET A 1 1.92 -52.76 0.30
N VAL A 2 3.26 -52.94 0.24
CA VAL A 2 4.20 -51.89 -0.23
C VAL A 2 3.87 -51.40 -1.64
N GLN A 3 3.61 -52.31 -2.59
CA GLN A 3 3.29 -51.93 -3.97
C GLN A 3 2.02 -51.06 -4.09
N GLN A 4 1.00 -51.31 -3.25
CA GLN A 4 -0.21 -50.49 -3.21
C GLN A 4 0.09 -49.06 -2.70
N LEU A 5 0.97 -48.95 -1.70
CA LEU A 5 1.43 -47.64 -1.21
C LEU A 5 2.25 -46.90 -2.28
N LYS A 6 3.15 -47.59 -2.98
CA LYS A 6 3.92 -46.99 -4.10
C LYS A 6 2.98 -46.48 -5.19
N ALA A 7 1.95 -47.25 -5.56
CA ALA A 7 0.94 -46.84 -6.54
C ALA A 7 0.13 -45.62 -6.06
N SER A 8 -0.34 -45.62 -4.82
CA SER A 8 -1.05 -44.48 -4.22
C SER A 8 -0.19 -43.22 -4.19
N ARG A 9 1.05 -43.33 -3.72
CA ARG A 9 2.05 -42.25 -3.72
C ARG A 9 2.28 -41.69 -5.13
N SER A 10 2.41 -42.57 -6.13
CA SER A 10 2.58 -42.16 -7.52
C SER A 10 1.38 -41.34 -8.03
N GLY A 11 0.15 -41.74 -7.67
CA GLY A 11 -1.05 -40.94 -7.94
C GLY A 11 -0.98 -39.55 -7.31
N THR A 12 -0.62 -39.46 -6.03
CA THR A 12 -0.40 -38.18 -5.33
C THR A 12 0.67 -37.34 -6.02
N LYS A 13 1.80 -37.95 -6.41
CA LYS A 13 2.86 -37.27 -7.17
C LYS A 13 2.33 -36.69 -8.48
N GLY A 14 1.53 -37.44 -9.24
CA GLY A 14 0.91 -36.94 -10.47
C GLY A 14 -0.03 -35.74 -10.25
N HIS A 15 -0.70 -35.65 -9.10
CA HIS A 15 -1.45 -34.44 -8.72
C HIS A 15 -0.52 -33.28 -8.35
N MET A 16 0.57 -33.53 -7.63
CA MET A 16 1.57 -32.52 -7.29
C MET A 16 2.23 -31.94 -8.55
N THR A 17 2.67 -32.79 -9.48
CA THR A 17 3.29 -32.36 -10.74
C THR A 17 2.37 -31.43 -11.54
N ARG A 18 1.06 -31.71 -11.56
CA ARG A 18 0.07 -30.79 -12.17
C ARG A 18 0.01 -29.45 -11.47
N SER A 19 -0.06 -29.42 -10.14
CA SER A 19 -0.04 -28.17 -9.37
C SER A 19 1.25 -27.38 -9.57
N ILE A 20 2.40 -28.06 -9.60
CA ILE A 20 3.72 -27.46 -9.89
C ILE A 20 3.73 -26.85 -11.29
N GLY A 21 3.18 -27.55 -12.29
CA GLY A 21 3.05 -27.01 -13.65
C GLY A 21 2.25 -25.71 -13.70
N LEU A 22 1.15 -25.63 -12.96
CA LEU A 22 0.36 -24.39 -12.83
C LEU A 22 1.16 -23.26 -12.16
N ILE A 23 1.91 -23.57 -11.10
CA ILE A 23 2.79 -22.61 -10.41
C ILE A 23 3.88 -22.08 -11.36
N ASN A 24 4.53 -22.97 -12.11
CA ASN A 24 5.56 -22.60 -13.07
C ASN A 24 5.03 -21.65 -14.16
N GLY A 25 3.74 -21.76 -14.51
CA GLY A 25 3.08 -20.83 -15.42
C GLY A 25 3.05 -19.37 -14.94
N TYR A 26 3.22 -19.12 -13.63
CA TYR A 26 3.28 -17.76 -13.08
C TYR A 26 4.69 -17.16 -13.05
N ALA A 27 5.75 -17.95 -13.25
CA ALA A 27 7.13 -17.52 -13.02
C ALA A 27 7.48 -16.20 -13.72
N ASN A 28 7.07 -16.04 -14.99
CA ASN A 28 7.39 -14.88 -15.82
C ASN A 28 6.20 -13.94 -16.04
N LYS A 29 5.12 -14.06 -15.26
CA LYS A 29 3.87 -13.32 -15.47
C LYS A 29 3.63 -12.29 -14.38
N VAL A 30 3.38 -11.03 -14.72
CA VAL A 30 2.89 -10.04 -13.76
C VAL A 30 1.48 -10.44 -13.32
N MET A 31 1.28 -10.64 -12.02
CA MET A 31 0.01 -11.12 -11.50
C MET A 31 -1.00 -9.99 -11.31
N ASN A 32 -2.27 -10.31 -11.48
CA ASN A 32 -3.38 -9.52 -10.94
C ASN A 32 -3.95 -10.17 -9.66
N GLN A 33 -4.93 -9.52 -9.02
CA GLN A 33 -5.54 -10.02 -7.78
C GLN A 33 -6.16 -11.42 -7.94
N GLN A 34 -6.81 -11.70 -9.08
CA GLN A 34 -7.43 -13.01 -9.33
C GLN A 34 -6.37 -14.11 -9.42
N GLU A 35 -5.24 -13.81 -10.03
CA GLU A 35 -4.10 -14.71 -10.18
C GLU A 35 -3.37 -14.92 -8.86
N ALA A 36 -3.21 -13.87 -8.05
CA ALA A 36 -2.67 -13.98 -6.69
C ALA A 36 -3.54 -14.90 -5.81
N ASN A 37 -4.87 -14.74 -5.86
CA ASN A 37 -5.81 -15.61 -5.16
C ASN A 37 -5.74 -17.05 -5.67
N SER A 38 -5.63 -17.23 -7.00
CA SER A 38 -5.51 -18.55 -7.61
C SER A 38 -4.21 -19.25 -7.22
N LEU A 39 -3.10 -18.51 -7.15
CA LEU A 39 -1.80 -19.01 -6.71
C LEU A 39 -1.86 -19.48 -5.25
N GLU A 40 -2.56 -18.76 -4.38
CA GLU A 40 -2.76 -19.16 -2.98
C GLU A 40 -3.54 -20.48 -2.85
N VAL A 41 -4.60 -20.65 -3.64
CA VAL A 41 -5.36 -21.91 -3.67
C VAL A 41 -4.48 -23.07 -4.16
N ILE A 42 -3.67 -22.85 -5.20
CA ILE A 42 -2.76 -23.87 -5.73
C ILE A 42 -1.66 -24.21 -4.71
N GLU A 43 -1.11 -23.22 -4.00
CA GLU A 43 -0.15 -23.44 -2.91
C GLU A 43 -0.75 -24.32 -1.80
N GLY A 44 -1.96 -24.00 -1.32
CA GLY A 44 -2.64 -24.79 -0.31
C GLY A 44 -2.84 -26.24 -0.75
N LYS A 45 -3.26 -26.44 -2.00
CA LYS A 45 -3.41 -27.78 -2.60
C LYS A 45 -2.07 -28.51 -2.70
N LEU A 46 -1.01 -27.84 -3.15
CA LEU A 46 0.32 -28.43 -3.27
C LEU A 46 0.86 -28.85 -1.90
N LYS A 47 0.65 -28.02 -0.86
CA LYS A 47 1.05 -28.33 0.51
C LYS A 47 0.38 -29.61 1.01
N GLY A 48 -0.94 -29.72 0.92
CA GLY A 48 -1.67 -30.91 1.39
C GLY A 48 -1.30 -32.19 0.62
N LEU A 49 -1.10 -32.08 -0.70
CA LEU A 49 -0.63 -33.19 -1.52
C LEU A 49 0.77 -33.64 -1.11
N TYR A 50 1.68 -32.69 -0.87
CA TYR A 50 3.05 -33.00 -0.45
C TYR A 50 3.10 -33.64 0.94
N GLU A 51 2.31 -33.17 1.90
CA GLU A 51 2.18 -33.79 3.22
C GLU A 51 1.73 -35.26 3.10
N THR A 52 0.73 -35.52 2.27
CA THR A 52 0.25 -36.88 1.98
C THR A 52 1.36 -37.74 1.33
N TYR A 53 2.10 -37.17 0.39
CA TYR A 53 3.22 -37.84 -0.29
C TYR A 53 4.35 -38.21 0.69
N VAL A 54 4.71 -37.31 1.61
CA VAL A 54 5.77 -37.54 2.61
C VAL A 54 5.38 -38.66 3.56
N ILE A 55 4.13 -38.68 4.04
CA ILE A 55 3.61 -39.75 4.90
C ILE A 55 3.71 -41.10 4.16
N ALA A 56 3.20 -41.17 2.93
CA ALA A 56 3.25 -42.40 2.14
C ALA A 56 4.70 -42.85 1.87
N SER A 57 5.61 -41.91 1.58
CA SER A 57 7.03 -42.23 1.33
C SER A 57 7.73 -42.78 2.57
N ARG A 58 7.44 -42.20 3.75
CA ARG A 58 7.94 -42.70 5.03
C ARG A 58 7.44 -44.13 5.29
N ASP A 59 6.14 -44.37 5.11
CA ASP A 59 5.54 -45.68 5.38
C ASP A 59 6.05 -46.75 4.38
N ILE A 60 6.35 -46.37 3.14
CA ILE A 60 7.00 -47.25 2.15
C ILE A 60 8.41 -47.63 2.64
N LEU A 61 9.24 -46.65 3.02
CA LEU A 61 10.59 -46.90 3.52
C LEU A 61 10.59 -47.77 4.78
N GLU A 62 9.69 -47.50 5.72
CA GLU A 62 9.54 -48.30 6.95
C GLU A 62 9.21 -49.76 6.62
N LYS A 63 8.24 -49.98 5.72
CA LYS A 63 7.85 -51.34 5.33
C LYS A 63 8.93 -52.07 4.55
N LEU A 64 9.68 -51.38 3.69
CA LEU A 64 10.82 -51.97 2.97
C LEU A 64 11.92 -52.42 3.95
N ARG A 65 12.25 -51.59 4.95
CA ARG A 65 13.19 -51.97 6.02
C ARG A 65 12.67 -53.17 6.80
N ALA A 66 11.39 -53.17 7.19
CA ALA A 66 10.77 -54.28 7.91
C ALA A 66 10.75 -55.59 7.09
N SER A 67 10.61 -55.50 5.77
CA SER A 67 10.67 -56.66 4.87
C SER A 67 12.09 -57.05 4.46
N LYS A 68 13.13 -56.43 5.03
CA LYS A 68 14.54 -56.67 4.68
C LYS A 68 14.80 -56.50 3.16
N ALA A 69 14.22 -55.45 2.58
CA ALA A 69 14.50 -55.02 1.21
C ALA A 69 16.01 -54.82 0.98
N THR A 70 16.45 -54.90 -0.26
CA THR A 70 17.87 -54.69 -0.58
C THR A 70 18.27 -53.25 -0.33
N GLN A 71 19.58 -53.00 -0.18
CA GLN A 71 20.08 -51.63 -0.05
C GLN A 71 19.74 -50.78 -1.28
N GLU A 72 19.81 -51.37 -2.46
CA GLU A 72 19.45 -50.74 -3.73
C GLU A 72 17.99 -50.26 -3.73
N GLU A 73 17.04 -51.10 -3.29
CA GLU A 73 15.62 -50.72 -3.17
C GLU A 73 15.40 -49.57 -2.19
N LEU A 74 16.18 -49.50 -1.11
CA LEU A 74 16.11 -48.41 -0.13
C LEU A 74 16.69 -47.10 -0.68
N ASP A 75 17.77 -47.18 -1.44
CA ASP A 75 18.45 -46.02 -2.04
C ASP A 75 17.63 -45.42 -3.18
N GLU A 76 17.00 -46.25 -4.00
CA GLU A 76 16.03 -45.81 -5.03
C GLU A 76 14.88 -45.02 -4.41
N GLU A 77 14.29 -45.54 -3.33
CA GLU A 77 13.17 -44.88 -2.65
C GLU A 77 13.57 -43.56 -2.00
N GLN A 78 14.80 -43.46 -1.46
CA GLN A 78 15.34 -42.21 -0.97
C GLN A 78 15.55 -41.20 -2.10
N THR A 79 16.10 -41.65 -3.22
CA THR A 79 16.35 -40.80 -4.40
C THR A 79 15.04 -40.22 -4.96
N ILE A 80 14.00 -41.05 -5.09
CA ILE A 80 12.67 -40.59 -5.53
C ILE A 80 12.10 -39.54 -4.56
N THR A 81 12.32 -39.72 -3.26
CA THR A 81 11.87 -38.78 -2.24
C THR A 81 12.60 -37.44 -2.33
N LEU A 82 13.93 -37.46 -2.49
CA LEU A 82 14.77 -36.26 -2.63
C LEU A 82 14.42 -35.48 -3.91
N GLN A 83 14.32 -36.15 -5.06
CA GLN A 83 13.93 -35.51 -6.32
C GLN A 83 12.57 -34.80 -6.19
N THR A 84 11.61 -35.45 -5.55
CA THR A 84 10.28 -34.87 -5.35
C THR A 84 10.31 -33.70 -4.36
N GLN A 85 11.19 -33.73 -3.35
CA GLN A 85 11.42 -32.61 -2.45
C GLN A 85 12.00 -31.40 -3.20
N ASP A 86 12.96 -31.62 -4.10
CA ASP A 86 13.57 -30.55 -4.90
C ASP A 86 12.55 -29.87 -5.82
N GLU A 87 11.70 -30.66 -6.50
CA GLU A 87 10.58 -30.14 -7.30
C GLU A 87 9.67 -29.22 -6.46
N ILE A 88 9.39 -29.59 -5.21
CA ILE A 88 8.54 -28.83 -4.30
C ILE A 88 9.22 -27.56 -3.81
N LEU A 89 10.52 -27.61 -3.53
CA LEU A 89 11.31 -26.43 -3.16
C LEU A 89 11.34 -25.41 -4.29
N GLY A 90 11.53 -25.87 -5.54
CA GLY A 90 11.47 -25.01 -6.72
C GLY A 90 10.11 -24.30 -6.87
N ALA A 91 9.01 -25.05 -6.75
CA ALA A 91 7.67 -24.47 -6.81
C ALA A 91 7.40 -23.46 -5.69
N ARG A 92 7.86 -23.75 -4.46
CA ARG A 92 7.74 -22.82 -3.32
C ARG A 92 8.53 -21.54 -3.52
N ALA A 93 9.71 -21.61 -4.14
CA ALA A 93 10.50 -20.43 -4.46
C ALA A 93 9.73 -19.48 -5.39
N ILE A 94 9.10 -20.02 -6.44
CA ILE A 94 8.24 -19.25 -7.35
C ILE A 94 7.07 -18.64 -6.60
N ILE A 95 6.33 -19.42 -5.80
CA ILE A 95 5.20 -18.89 -5.02
C ILE A 95 5.63 -17.72 -4.15
N LYS A 96 6.73 -17.88 -3.40
CA LYS A 96 7.27 -16.84 -2.53
C LYS A 96 7.62 -15.58 -3.32
N GLN A 97 8.34 -15.73 -4.43
CA GLN A 97 8.72 -14.62 -5.30
C GLN A 97 7.48 -13.88 -5.81
N LYS A 98 6.53 -14.60 -6.42
CA LYS A 98 5.35 -13.99 -7.04
C LYS A 98 4.44 -13.31 -6.01
N LYS A 99 4.27 -13.90 -4.83
CA LYS A 99 3.52 -13.25 -3.73
C LYS A 99 4.19 -11.95 -3.28
N GLN A 100 5.51 -11.91 -3.21
CA GLN A 100 6.24 -10.70 -2.85
C GLN A 100 6.09 -9.62 -3.92
N GLU A 101 6.32 -9.95 -5.20
CA GLU A 101 6.14 -9.03 -6.31
C GLU A 101 4.73 -8.43 -6.36
N TRP A 102 3.69 -9.24 -6.12
CA TRP A 102 2.31 -8.76 -6.04
C TRP A 102 2.09 -7.77 -4.90
N LEU A 103 2.64 -8.04 -3.71
CA LEU A 103 2.51 -7.13 -2.56
C LEU A 103 3.22 -5.81 -2.80
N ASP A 104 4.38 -5.84 -3.46
CA ASP A 104 5.15 -4.64 -3.79
C ASP A 104 4.42 -3.80 -4.85
N ASP A 105 3.91 -4.43 -5.92
CA ASP A 105 3.09 -3.76 -6.94
C ASP A 105 1.83 -3.11 -6.35
N GLU A 106 1.13 -3.82 -5.45
CA GLU A 106 -0.07 -3.33 -4.80
C GLU A 106 0.25 -2.15 -3.85
N ARG A 107 1.37 -2.23 -3.14
CA ARG A 107 1.86 -1.11 -2.32
C ARG A 107 2.17 0.11 -3.17
N ASP A 108 2.86 -0.05 -4.29
CA ASP A 108 3.22 1.05 -5.18
C ASP A 108 1.99 1.71 -5.80
N ARG A 109 0.99 0.91 -6.23
CA ARG A 109 -0.30 1.45 -6.69
C ARG A 109 -1.01 2.28 -5.63
N ARG A 110 -1.02 1.81 -4.38
CA ARG A 110 -1.64 2.55 -3.26
C ARG A 110 -0.90 3.85 -2.98
N LEU A 111 0.42 3.83 -2.95
CA LEU A 111 1.23 5.03 -2.74
C LEU A 111 1.01 6.06 -3.87
N LEU A 112 0.98 5.60 -5.12
CA LEU A 112 0.68 6.48 -6.26
C LEU A 112 -0.71 7.10 -6.15
N THR A 113 -1.71 6.31 -5.75
CA THR A 113 -3.09 6.79 -5.55
C THR A 113 -3.16 7.82 -4.43
N LEU A 114 -2.49 7.59 -3.31
CA LEU A 114 -2.42 8.54 -2.20
C LEU A 114 -1.71 9.84 -2.60
N PHE A 115 -0.63 9.76 -3.36
CA PHE A 115 0.08 10.92 -3.87
C PHE A 115 -0.79 11.74 -4.83
N GLN A 116 -1.50 11.09 -5.75
CA GLN A 116 -2.44 11.75 -6.65
C GLN A 116 -3.59 12.41 -5.89
N ALA A 117 -4.18 11.72 -4.91
CA ALA A 117 -5.24 12.27 -4.07
C ALA A 117 -4.75 13.50 -3.27
N THR A 118 -3.53 13.45 -2.74
CA THR A 118 -2.91 14.58 -2.01
C THR A 118 -2.72 15.77 -2.93
N ASN A 119 -2.16 15.57 -4.13
CA ASN A 119 -1.98 16.67 -5.09
C ASN A 119 -3.32 17.27 -5.54
N GLN A 120 -4.34 16.45 -5.77
CA GLN A 120 -5.69 16.94 -6.10
C GLN A 120 -6.29 17.76 -4.95
N ALA A 121 -6.17 17.28 -3.71
CA ALA A 121 -6.63 18.01 -2.54
C ALA A 121 -5.91 19.36 -2.36
N SER A 122 -4.59 19.40 -2.54
CA SER A 122 -3.80 20.63 -2.51
C SER A 122 -4.23 21.62 -3.60
N ASN A 123 -4.48 21.15 -4.82
CA ASN A 123 -4.97 21.98 -5.92
C ASN A 123 -6.37 22.56 -5.62
N LEU A 124 -7.28 21.74 -5.06
CA LEU A 124 -8.62 22.19 -4.67
C LEU A 124 -8.57 23.21 -3.51
N ALA A 125 -7.68 23.02 -2.54
CA ALA A 125 -7.49 23.95 -1.43
C ALA A 125 -6.90 25.29 -1.90
N GLY A 126 -5.91 25.26 -2.81
CA GLY A 126 -5.34 26.45 -3.43
C GLY A 126 -6.38 27.25 -4.20
N ASN A 127 -7.21 26.58 -5.00
CA ASN A 127 -8.30 27.23 -5.74
C ASN A 127 -9.36 27.85 -4.80
N GLN A 128 -9.71 27.18 -3.70
CA GLN A 128 -10.64 27.74 -2.70
C GLN A 128 -10.06 28.94 -1.95
N ALA A 129 -8.76 28.92 -1.62
CA ALA A 129 -8.09 30.05 -0.98
C ALA A 129 -8.03 31.26 -1.92
N ALA A 130 -7.70 31.05 -3.20
CA ALA A 130 -7.68 32.09 -4.22
C ALA A 130 -9.08 32.71 -4.44
N ASN A 131 -10.12 31.87 -4.48
CA ASN A 131 -11.50 32.34 -4.62
C ASN A 131 -11.97 33.15 -3.40
N GLN A 132 -11.59 32.75 -2.19
CA GLN A 132 -11.89 33.50 -0.96
C GLN A 132 -11.13 34.84 -0.89
N ALA A 133 -9.85 34.85 -1.29
CA ALA A 133 -9.07 36.08 -1.35
C ALA A 133 -9.67 37.08 -2.35
N THR A 134 -10.12 36.58 -3.51
CA THR A 134 -10.74 37.39 -4.56
C THR A 134 -12.08 37.97 -4.10
N SER A 135 -12.94 37.17 -3.44
CA SER A 135 -14.23 37.64 -2.95
C SER A 135 -14.09 38.66 -1.81
N GLN A 136 -13.13 38.46 -0.90
CA GLN A 136 -12.82 39.47 0.14
C GLN A 136 -12.29 40.77 -0.46
N ALA A 137 -11.41 40.70 -1.46
CA ALA A 137 -10.90 41.88 -2.14
C ALA A 137 -12.02 42.68 -2.83
N GLN A 138 -12.96 42.00 -3.50
CA GLN A 138 -14.14 42.64 -4.11
C GLN A 138 -15.05 43.31 -3.07
N MET A 139 -15.31 42.64 -1.93
CA MET A 139 -16.08 43.23 -0.82
C MET A 139 -15.40 44.46 -0.23
N ALA A 140 -14.09 44.43 -0.02
CA ALA A 140 -13.34 45.58 0.49
C ALA A 140 -13.39 46.78 -0.47
N GLN A 141 -13.31 46.54 -1.77
CA GLN A 141 -13.46 47.58 -2.80
C GLN A 141 -14.88 48.18 -2.80
N LEU A 142 -15.92 47.37 -2.65
CA LEU A 142 -17.30 47.85 -2.58
C LEU A 142 -17.50 48.76 -1.35
N ILE A 143 -17.01 48.35 -0.18
CA ILE A 143 -17.09 49.15 1.05
C ILE A 143 -16.34 50.48 0.88
N ALA A 144 -15.13 50.45 0.30
CA ALA A 144 -14.36 51.66 0.04
C ALA A 144 -15.10 52.64 -0.89
N GLN A 145 -15.79 52.15 -1.92
CA GLN A 145 -16.61 52.97 -2.81
C GLN A 145 -17.82 53.58 -2.08
N ILE A 146 -18.50 52.79 -1.24
CA ILE A 146 -19.63 53.29 -0.44
C ILE A 146 -19.16 54.39 0.52
N VAL A 147 -18.05 54.18 1.23
CA VAL A 147 -17.49 55.16 2.17
C VAL A 147 -17.04 56.43 1.46
N ALA A 148 -16.39 56.32 0.29
CA ALA A 148 -15.96 57.47 -0.49
C ALA A 148 -17.13 58.29 -1.08
N ALA A 149 -18.30 57.67 -1.27
CA ALA A 149 -19.51 58.33 -1.75
C ALA A 149 -20.30 59.05 -0.64
N ILE A 150 -19.90 58.91 0.63
CA ILE A 150 -20.52 59.66 1.74
C ILE A 150 -20.05 61.12 1.65
N PRO A 151 -20.96 62.08 1.43
CA PRO A 151 -20.58 63.49 1.39
C PRO A 151 -20.03 63.93 2.75
N ALA A 152 -18.91 64.63 2.74
CA ALA A 152 -18.32 65.18 3.96
C ALA A 152 -19.36 66.08 4.66
N PRO A 153 -19.58 65.93 5.98
CA PRO A 153 -20.48 66.80 6.70
C PRO A 153 -20.00 68.26 6.55
N PRO A 154 -20.92 69.22 6.36
CA PRO A 154 -20.55 70.62 6.24
C PRO A 154 -19.79 71.06 7.50
N ALA A 155 -18.67 71.76 7.28
CA ALA A 155 -17.80 72.20 8.37
C ALA A 155 -18.60 73.03 9.39
N PRO A 156 -18.44 72.78 10.70
CA PRO A 156 -19.10 73.59 11.72
C PRO A 156 -18.60 75.03 11.62
N VAL A 157 -19.52 75.97 11.42
CA VAL A 157 -19.22 77.40 11.46
C VAL A 157 -18.98 77.77 12.92
N ILE A 158 -17.71 77.85 13.34
CA ILE A 158 -17.33 78.31 14.68
C ILE A 158 -17.29 79.83 14.64
N ASN A 159 -18.24 80.48 15.31
CA ASN A 159 -18.23 81.93 15.52
C ASN A 159 -17.24 82.25 16.67
N VAL A 160 -16.07 82.79 16.34
CA VAL A 160 -15.02 83.11 17.31
C VAL A 160 -15.25 84.50 17.89
N THR A 161 -15.61 84.59 19.17
CA THR A 161 -15.45 85.82 19.96
C THR A 161 -14.19 85.66 20.80
N ALA A 162 -13.20 86.54 20.59
CA ALA A 162 -11.88 86.45 21.17
C ALA A 162 -11.81 86.87 22.64
N ALA A 163 -11.05 86.13 23.47
CA ALA A 163 -10.37 86.58 24.70
C ALA A 163 -9.32 85.53 25.15
N PRO A 164 -8.26 85.90 25.89
CA PRO A 164 -6.87 85.48 25.64
C PRO A 164 -6.37 84.21 26.35
N ALA A 165 -5.25 83.68 25.85
CA ALA A 165 -4.53 82.47 26.28
C ALA A 165 -4.01 82.51 27.73
N PRO A 166 -3.75 81.33 28.34
CA PRO A 166 -2.35 80.91 28.42
C PRO A 166 -2.04 79.40 28.30
N ALA A 167 -0.78 79.16 27.91
CA ALA A 167 0.16 78.11 28.31
C ALA A 167 -0.04 76.63 27.90
N SER A 168 0.88 76.23 27.02
CA SER A 168 1.34 74.90 26.61
C SER A 168 1.28 73.76 27.64
N ALA A 169 0.79 72.61 27.19
CA ALA A 169 1.35 71.30 27.55
C ALA A 169 1.24 70.35 26.34
N VAL A 170 2.36 70.18 25.64
CA VAL A 170 2.55 69.14 24.62
C VAL A 170 2.80 67.83 25.36
N GLN A 171 1.86 66.88 25.30
CA GLN A 171 2.12 65.49 25.70
C GLN A 171 2.05 64.58 24.46
N SER A 172 3.22 64.39 23.85
CA SER A 172 3.47 63.36 22.86
C SER A 172 3.57 62.00 23.56
N ILE A 173 2.52 61.17 23.47
CA ILE A 173 2.62 59.76 23.85
C ILE A 173 3.09 58.97 22.63
N ARG A 174 4.40 58.70 22.57
CA ARG A 174 4.96 57.63 21.72
C ARG A 174 4.60 56.29 22.35
N LEU A 175 3.93 55.41 21.60
CA LEU A 175 3.93 53.97 21.90
C LEU A 175 5.18 53.32 21.27
N PRO A 176 5.85 52.40 21.97
CA PRO A 176 7.11 51.81 21.52
C PRO A 176 6.89 50.74 20.42
N GLN A 177 7.67 50.84 19.34
CA GLN A 177 7.89 49.76 18.39
C GLN A 177 8.72 48.66 19.06
N ARG A 178 8.27 47.40 18.95
CA ARG A 178 9.10 46.22 19.23
C ARG A 178 10.05 45.99 18.04
N GLN A 179 11.33 45.78 18.34
CA GLN A 179 12.27 45.13 17.42
C GLN A 179 12.87 43.90 18.12
N ILE A 180 12.69 42.76 17.43
CA ILE A 180 13.48 41.52 17.33
C ILE A 180 14.20 41.01 18.59
#